data_AF-A0A937Z0Z7-F1
#
_entry.id   AF-A0A937Z0Z7-F1
#
_cell.length_a   1.000
_cell.length_b   1.000
_cell.length_c   1.000
_cell.angle_alpha   90.00
_cell.angle_beta   90.00
_cell.angle_gamma   90.00
#
_symmetry.space_group_name_H-M   'P 1'
#
loop_
_entity.id
_entity.type
_entity.pdbx_description
1 polymer ?
#
loop_
_entity_poly.entity_id
_entity_poly.type
_entity_poly.pdbx_seq_one_letter_code
_entity_poly.pdbx_strand_id
1 'polypeptide(L)' 'MIRLGVIGVGWWANAVHVRGILSHPGAELVALCCRSEEKLRA' A
#
# COMPACT_ATOMS: atom_id res chain seq x y z
N MET A 1 17.04 2.53 1.91
CA MET A 1 15.65 2.27 2.33
C MET A 1 14.75 3.32 1.71
N ILE A 2 13.72 2.91 0.97
CA ILE A 2 12.80 3.78 0.24
C ILE A 2 11.45 3.77 0.95
N ARG A 3 10.91 4.96 1.23
CA ARG A 3 9.61 5.13 1.90
C ARG A 3 8.54 5.39 0.87
N LEU A 4 7.48 4.61 0.90
CA LEU A 4 6.44 4.61 -0.13
C LEU A 4 5.06 4.85 0.48
N GLY A 5 4.26 5.65 -0.22
CA GLY A 5 2.82 5.78 0.02
C GLY A 5 2.04 5.24 -1.17
N VAL A 6 0.89 4.60 -0.92
CA VAL A 6 0.00 4.09 -1.98
C VAL A 6 -1.28 4.92 -2.03
N ILE A 7 -1.58 5.50 -3.20
CA ILE A 7 -2.83 6.22 -3.47
C ILE A 7 -3.75 5.32 -4.29
N GLY A 8 -4.90 4.97 -3.72
CA GLY A 8 -5.84 4.00 -4.26
C GLY A 8 -5.54 2.58 -3.79
N VAL A 9 -6.32 2.09 -2.83
CA VAL A 9 -6.21 0.71 -2.29
C VAL A 9 -7.33 -0.19 -2.85
N GLY A 10 -7.35 -0.32 -4.19
CA GLY A 10 -8.23 -1.26 -4.89
C GLY A 10 -7.71 -2.70 -4.83
N TRP A 11 -8.46 -3.63 -5.41
CA TRP A 11 -8.08 -5.05 -5.45
C TRP A 11 -6.67 -5.26 -6.04
N TRP A 12 -6.34 -4.54 -7.12
CA TRP A 12 -5.04 -4.65 -7.78
C TRP A 12 -3.89 -4.07 -6.94
N ALA A 13 -4.12 -2.90 -6.35
CA ALA A 13 -3.12 -2.25 -5.51
C ALA A 13 -2.76 -3.13 -4.30
N ASN A 14 -3.74 -3.80 -3.70
CA ASN A 14 -3.51 -4.75 -2.61
C ASN A 14 -2.77 -6.01 -3.07
N ALA A 15 -3.21 -6.61 -4.18
CA ALA A 15 -2.64 -7.86 -4.69
C ALA A 15 -1.17 -7.71 -5.14
N VAL A 16 -0.79 -6.53 -5.65
CA VAL A 16 0.51 -6.32 -6.28
C VAL A 16 1.37 -5.31 -5.54
N HIS A 17 0.92 -4.06 -5.41
CA HIS A 17 1.77 -2.98 -4.89
C HIS A 17 2.00 -3.10 -3.40
N VAL A 18 0.93 -3.21 -2.60
CA VAL A 18 1.05 -3.31 -1.13
C VAL A 18 1.86 -4.56 -0.76
N ARG A 19 1.51 -5.71 -1.33
CA ARG A 19 2.25 -6.96 -1.09
C ARG A 19 3.70 -6.89 -1.54
N GLY A 20 3.98 -6.34 -2.73
CA GLY A 20 5.34 -6.19 -3.24
C GLY A 20 6.19 -5.26 -2.40
N ILE A 21 5.62 -4.17 -1.88
CA ILE A 21 6.32 -3.26 -0.98
C ILE A 21 6.64 -3.95 0.34
N LEU A 22 5.66 -4.62 0.96
CA LEU A 22 5.83 -5.31 2.24
C LEU A 22 6.82 -6.47 2.19
N SER A 23 6.97 -7.12 1.03
CA SER A 23 7.92 -8.23 0.86
C SER A 23 9.34 -7.78 0.50
N HIS A 24 9.54 -6.50 0.17
CA HIS A 24 10.83 -6.02 -0.30
C HIS A 24 11.69 -5.44 0.85
N PRO A 25 12.87 -5.99 1.14
CA PRO A 25 13.67 -5.62 2.31
C PRO A 25 14.21 -4.18 2.25
N GLY A 26 14.21 -3.55 1.07
CA GLY A 26 14.65 -2.17 0.89
C GLY A 26 13.54 -1.13 0.97
N ALA A 27 12.28 -1.55 1.18
CA ALA A 27 11.11 -0.69 1.11
C ALA A 27 10.32 -0.67 2.42
N GLU A 28 9.70 0.48 2.70
CA GLU A 28 8.82 0.68 3.85
C GLU A 28 7.52 1.34 3.36
N LEU A 29 6.38 0.70 3.65
CA LEU A 29 5.06 1.28 3.40
C LEU A 29 4.71 2.22 4.57
N VAL A 30 4.63 3.51 4.30
CA VAL A 30 4.44 4.53 5.35
C VAL A 30 3.12 5.28 5.29
N ALA A 31 2.38 5.13 4.19
CA ALA A 31 1.07 5.77 4.05
C ALA A 31 0.17 5.00 3.08
N LEU A 32 -1.13 5.02 3.38
CA LEU A 32 -2.20 4.61 2.48
C LEU A 32 -3.18 5.78 2.33
N CYS A 33 -3.66 6.01 1.11
CA CYS A 33 -4.64 7.04 0.82
C CYS A 33 -5.71 6.49 -0.12
N CYS A 34 -6.98 6.66 0.20
CA CYS A 34 -8.09 6.42 -0.71
C CYS A 34 -9.33 7.19 -0.26
N ARG A 35 -10.40 7.10 -1.07
CA ARG A 35 -11.65 7.86 -0.84
C ARG A 35 -12.56 7.27 0.24
N SER A 36 -12.34 6.01 0.62
CA SER A 36 -13.21 5.28 1.56
C SER A 36 -12.37 4.75 2.70
N GLU A 37 -12.67 5.21 3.91
CA GLU A 37 -11.95 4.78 5.11
C GLU A 37 -12.07 3.27 5.35
N GLU A 38 -13.19 2.66 4.97
CA GLU A 38 -13.39 1.20 5.01
C GLU A 38 -12.27 0.46 4.27
N LYS A 39 -11.86 0.96 3.09
CA LYS A 39 -10.82 0.33 2.29
C LYS A 39 -9.41 0.49 2.87
N LEU A 40 -9.19 1.42 3.80
CA LEU A 40 -7.92 1.54 4.52
C LEU A 40 -7.77 0.51 5.64
N ARG A 41 -8.88 -0.09 6.08
CA ARG A 41 -8.95 -1.00 7.22
C ARG A 41 -9.15 -2.47 6.83
N ALA A 42 -9.43 -2.73 5.55
CA ALA A 42 -9.63 -4.05 4.96
C ALA A 42 -8.30 -4.78 4.70
#